data_AF-A0A9D0YZ33-F1
#
_entry.id   AF-A0A9D0YZ33-F1
#
_cell.length_a   1.000
_cell.length_b   1.000
_cell.length_c   1.000
_cell.angle_alpha   90.00
_cell.angle_beta   90.00
_cell.angle_gamma   90.00
#
_symmetry.space_group_name_H-M   'P 1'
#
loop_
_entity.id
_entity.type
_entity.pdbx_description
1 polymer ?
#
loop_
_entity_poly.entity_id
_entity_poly.type
_entity_poly.pdbx_seq_one_letter_code
_entity_poly.pdbx_strand_id
1 'polypeptide(L)'
;MDNFVDYYLINEFTVNVDMGYYSHYLYKDLEGKYKLAVWDFNNTCDNYIEDRFPPETLEMASRPLYYMLTKHEGFAQRVLARYDALRQTVLSEEYLMTYIDDTLAFLGPAVERNNRRWQELMTQWAPLEPAERNLYSHEEAVEQLKTWLCERGRWLDENFHTLQQYSHPSRNKAYDH
;
A
#
# COMPACT_ATOMS: atom_id res chain seq x y z
N MET A 1 -4.28 -8.04 17.55
CA MET A 1 -3.09 -8.45 16.79
C MET A 1 -3.45 -8.47 15.32
N ASP A 2 -4.48 -9.21 14.94
CA ASP A 2 -4.93 -9.33 13.54
C ASP A 2 -5.18 -7.98 12.86
N ASN A 3 -5.85 -7.03 13.52
CA ASN A 3 -6.02 -5.67 12.98
C ASN A 3 -4.69 -4.94 12.68
N PHE A 4 -3.64 -5.14 13.48
CA PHE A 4 -2.32 -4.52 13.22
C PHE A 4 -1.61 -5.23 12.06
N VAL A 5 -1.87 -6.53 11.88
CA VAL A 5 -1.38 -7.29 10.72
C VAL A 5 -2.09 -6.84 9.45
N ASP A 6 -3.43 -6.74 9.47
CA ASP A 6 -4.20 -6.25 8.31
C ASP A 6 -3.83 -4.81 7.96
N TYR A 7 -3.64 -3.95 8.98
CA TYR A 7 -3.17 -2.58 8.79
C TYR A 7 -1.77 -2.54 8.17
N TYR A 8 -0.85 -3.40 8.63
CA TYR A 8 0.46 -3.54 8.00
C TYR A 8 0.30 -3.91 6.53
N LEU A 9 -0.50 -4.92 6.23
CA LEU A 9 -0.58 -5.47 4.88
C LEU A 9 -1.19 -4.52 3.87
N ILE A 10 -2.27 -3.80 4.22
CA ILE A 10 -2.89 -2.87 3.27
C ILE A 10 -1.95 -1.73 2.90
N ASN A 11 -1.23 -1.16 3.88
CA ASN A 11 -0.31 -0.07 3.62
C ASN A 11 1.00 -0.54 2.98
N GLU A 12 1.52 -1.71 3.35
CA GLU A 12 2.69 -2.28 2.69
C GLU A 12 2.35 -2.61 1.24
N PHE A 13 1.23 -3.29 0.98
CA PHE A 13 0.85 -3.69 -0.36
C PHE A 13 0.72 -2.48 -1.29
N THR A 14 0.06 -1.41 -0.86
CA THR A 14 -0.08 -0.18 -1.67
C THR A 14 1.12 0.76 -1.56
N VAL A 15 2.11 0.46 -0.71
CA VAL A 15 3.25 1.34 -0.42
C VAL A 15 2.77 2.74 0.03
N ASN A 16 1.98 2.78 1.10
CA ASN A 16 1.60 4.04 1.75
C ASN A 16 2.74 4.53 2.66
N VAL A 17 3.48 5.52 2.19
CA VAL A 17 4.66 6.08 2.87
C VAL A 17 4.33 7.18 3.87
N ASP A 18 3.14 7.78 3.79
CA ASP A 18 2.68 8.77 4.76
C ASP A 18 2.28 8.12 6.08
N MET A 19 1.84 6.87 6.02
CA MET A 19 1.43 6.11 7.18
C MET A 19 2.51 6.10 8.28
N GLY A 20 2.03 6.16 9.52
CA GLY A 20 2.85 6.05 10.73
C GLY A 20 3.42 7.40 11.20
N TYR A 21 3.43 8.40 10.31
CA TYR A 21 3.61 9.81 10.64
C TYR A 21 2.28 10.57 10.45
N TYR A 22 1.57 10.28 9.37
CA TYR A 22 0.24 10.76 9.03
C TYR A 22 -0.69 9.58 8.67
N SER A 23 -1.89 9.84 8.15
CA SER A 23 -2.77 8.82 7.53
C SER A 23 -3.13 7.62 8.42
N HIS A 24 -3.23 7.83 9.73
CA HIS A 24 -3.59 6.78 10.70
C HIS A 24 -4.54 7.29 11.78
N TYR A 25 -5.51 6.46 12.17
CA TYR A 25 -6.40 6.72 13.29
C TYR A 25 -6.39 5.56 14.28
N LEU A 26 -6.14 5.86 15.55
CA LEU A 26 -6.14 4.89 16.65
C LEU A 26 -7.47 4.97 17.40
N TYR A 27 -8.18 3.84 17.49
CA TYR A 27 -9.46 3.76 18.18
C TYR A 27 -9.54 2.51 19.07
N LYS A 28 -10.51 2.49 19.98
CA LYS A 28 -10.82 1.30 20.78
C LYS A 28 -12.30 1.28 21.16
N ASP A 29 -12.86 0.08 21.25
CA ASP A 29 -14.15 -0.12 21.89
C ASP A 29 -14.01 0.01 23.42
N LEU A 30 -15.10 0.26 24.15
CA LEU A 30 -15.07 0.53 25.61
C LEU A 30 -14.24 -0.49 26.40
N GLU A 31 -14.39 -1.77 26.08
CA GLU A 31 -13.67 -2.89 26.71
C GLU A 31 -12.71 -3.60 25.73
N GLY A 32 -12.52 -3.02 24.53
CA GLY A 32 -11.73 -3.60 23.46
C GLY A 32 -10.23 -3.28 23.55
N LYS A 33 -9.45 -4.00 22.75
CA LYS A 33 -8.06 -3.62 22.47
C LYS A 33 -8.03 -2.45 21.48
N TYR A 34 -6.95 -1.68 21.49
CA TYR A 34 -6.69 -0.68 20.47
C TYR A 34 -6.68 -1.31 19.07
N LYS A 35 -7.16 -0.54 18.10
CA LYS A 35 -7.25 -0.86 16.68
C LYS A 35 -6.79 0.35 15.87
N LEU A 36 -6.21 0.08 14.72
CA LEU A 36 -5.83 1.07 13.72
C LEU A 36 -6.85 1.08 12.59
N ALA A 37 -7.13 2.27 12.08
CA ALA A 37 -7.90 2.50 10.87
C ALA A 37 -7.04 3.27 9.85
N VAL A 38 -7.21 2.90 8.59
CA VAL A 38 -6.57 3.55 7.44
C VAL A 38 -7.30 4.82 7.06
N TRP A 39 -6.57 5.76 6.48
CA TRP A 39 -7.07 6.99 5.89
C TRP A 39 -6.09 7.42 4.77
N ASP A 40 -6.55 8.18 3.78
CA ASP A 40 -5.74 8.83 2.73
C ASP A 40 -4.77 7.91 1.95
N PHE A 41 -5.26 7.34 0.85
CA PHE A 41 -4.48 6.44 -0.03
C PHE A 41 -4.23 7.04 -1.42
N ASN A 42 -4.49 8.33 -1.62
CA ASN A 42 -4.26 9.01 -2.90
C ASN A 42 -2.77 9.09 -3.29
N ASN A 43 -1.83 9.08 -2.34
CA ASN A 43 -0.39 9.11 -2.60
C ASN A 43 0.27 7.71 -2.55
N THR A 44 -0.48 6.66 -2.88
CA THR A 44 0.00 5.27 -2.88
C THR A 44 0.29 4.79 -4.30
N CYS A 45 0.83 3.58 -4.46
CA CYS A 45 1.10 2.97 -5.77
C CYS A 45 1.98 3.85 -6.67
N ASP A 46 3.09 4.36 -6.13
CA ASP A 46 4.02 5.30 -6.80
C ASP A 46 3.42 6.65 -7.20
N ASN A 47 2.44 7.17 -6.44
CA ASN A 47 1.82 8.49 -6.67
C ASN A 47 2.25 9.58 -5.65
N TYR A 48 3.37 9.40 -4.96
CA TYR A 48 3.93 10.42 -4.04
C TYR A 48 4.72 11.48 -4.82
N ILE A 49 4.53 12.77 -4.52
CA ILE A 49 5.05 13.88 -5.35
C ILE A 49 6.58 13.93 -5.32
N GLU A 50 7.15 13.97 -4.13
CA GLU A 50 8.56 14.27 -3.92
C GLU A 50 9.48 13.10 -4.23
N ASP A 51 9.01 11.87 -4.00
CA ASP A 51 9.81 10.66 -4.03
C ASP A 51 9.12 9.55 -4.84
N ARG A 52 9.94 8.75 -5.53
CA ARG A 52 9.50 7.56 -6.26
C ARG A 52 9.54 6.33 -5.35
N PHE A 53 8.46 5.57 -5.36
CA PHE A 53 8.34 4.32 -4.61
C PHE A 53 8.00 3.15 -5.53
N PRO A 54 9.02 2.43 -6.02
CA PRO A 54 8.82 1.34 -6.96
C PRO A 54 8.13 0.13 -6.28
N PRO A 55 7.53 -0.78 -7.06
CA PRO A 55 6.89 -1.98 -6.50
C PRO A 55 7.86 -2.88 -5.73
N GLU A 56 9.18 -2.74 -5.93
CA GLU A 56 10.23 -3.56 -5.32
C GLU A 56 10.80 -3.01 -3.99
N THR A 57 9.94 -2.52 -3.09
CA THR A 57 10.35 -2.01 -1.77
C THR A 57 9.60 -2.64 -0.58
N LEU A 58 10.18 -2.59 0.62
CA LEU A 58 9.48 -2.81 1.88
C LEU A 58 9.58 -1.57 2.76
N GLU A 59 8.45 -0.92 3.01
CA GLU A 59 8.43 0.37 3.70
C GLU A 59 8.04 0.26 5.17
N MET A 60 7.14 -0.66 5.51
CA MET A 60 6.48 -0.63 6.82
C MET A 60 7.38 -1.02 7.98
N ALA A 61 8.35 -1.92 7.75
CA ALA A 61 9.31 -2.31 8.77
C ALA A 61 10.20 -1.14 9.24
N SER A 62 10.23 -0.01 8.52
CA SER A 62 10.96 1.20 8.93
C SER A 62 10.10 2.19 9.75
N ARG A 63 8.77 2.02 9.78
CA ARG A 63 7.85 2.98 10.41
C ARG A 63 7.81 2.83 11.93
N PRO A 64 7.67 3.90 12.73
CA PRO A 64 7.95 3.86 14.18
C PRO A 64 7.28 2.72 14.96
N LEU A 65 5.98 2.49 14.74
CA LEU A 65 5.24 1.41 15.40
C LEU A 65 5.69 0.02 14.94
N TYR A 66 5.90 -0.13 13.63
CA TYR A 66 6.18 -1.42 13.00
C TYR A 66 7.66 -1.79 13.03
N TYR A 67 8.55 -0.82 13.22
CA TYR A 67 9.97 -1.02 13.49
C TYR A 67 10.18 -1.90 14.71
N MET A 68 9.36 -1.75 15.75
CA MET A 68 9.43 -2.62 16.93
C MET A 68 8.63 -3.91 16.75
N LEU A 69 7.43 -3.86 16.16
CA LEU A 69 6.60 -5.05 15.99
C LEU A 69 7.25 -6.11 15.08
N THR A 70 7.90 -5.70 14.00
CA THR A 70 8.56 -6.62 13.05
C THR A 70 9.80 -7.31 13.62
N LYS A 71 10.32 -6.85 14.76
CA LYS A 71 11.39 -7.55 15.50
C LYS A 71 10.88 -8.79 16.21
N HIS A 72 9.59 -8.84 16.53
CA HIS A 72 8.97 -10.00 17.15
C HIS A 72 8.69 -11.05 16.07
N GLU A 73 9.38 -12.18 16.12
CA GLU A 73 9.26 -13.26 15.13
C GLU A 73 7.81 -13.70 14.91
N GLY A 74 7.04 -13.89 16.00
CA GLY A 74 5.64 -14.28 15.90
C GLY A 74 4.73 -13.22 15.27
N PHE A 75 5.16 -11.95 15.17
CA PHE A 75 4.41 -10.92 14.43
C PHE A 75 4.75 -11.01 12.94
N ALA A 76 6.04 -11.08 12.59
CA ALA A 76 6.50 -11.26 11.21
C ALA A 76 5.88 -12.51 10.56
N GLN A 77 5.87 -13.64 11.28
CA GLN A 77 5.21 -14.88 10.80
C GLN A 77 3.72 -14.71 10.55
N ARG A 78 3.01 -13.95 11.41
CA ARG A 78 1.58 -13.68 11.22
C ARG A 78 1.32 -12.79 10.01
N VAL A 79 2.18 -11.80 9.76
CA VAL A 79 2.11 -10.95 8.57
C VAL A 79 2.26 -11.77 7.31
N LEU A 80 3.28 -12.63 7.24
CA LEU A 80 3.49 -13.52 6.10
C LEU A 80 2.31 -14.46 5.86
N ALA A 81 1.86 -15.17 6.90
CA ALA A 81 0.72 -16.09 6.78
C ALA A 81 -0.58 -15.38 6.38
N ARG A 82 -0.78 -14.15 6.85
CA ARG A 82 -1.95 -13.36 6.49
C ARG A 82 -1.86 -12.82 5.06
N TYR A 83 -0.68 -12.44 4.59
CA TYR A 83 -0.44 -12.08 3.20
C TYR A 83 -0.80 -13.23 2.26
N ASP A 84 -0.31 -14.44 2.52
CA ASP A 84 -0.60 -15.62 1.70
C ASP A 84 -2.12 -15.87 1.58
N ALA A 85 -2.86 -15.70 2.68
CA ALA A 85 -4.31 -15.82 2.68
C ALA A 85 -5.02 -14.71 1.89
N LEU A 86 -4.54 -13.46 1.97
CA LEU A 86 -5.11 -12.34 1.23
C LEU A 86 -4.78 -12.41 -0.26
N ARG A 87 -3.59 -12.92 -0.62
CA ARG A 87 -3.13 -13.10 -1.99
C ARG A 87 -3.99 -14.08 -2.80
N GLN A 88 -4.63 -15.02 -2.11
CA GLN A 88 -5.62 -15.96 -2.66
C GLN A 88 -7.04 -15.37 -2.77
N THR A 89 -7.25 -14.13 -2.30
CA THR A 89 -8.57 -13.51 -2.24
C THR A 89 -8.53 -12.07 -2.76
N VAL A 90 -8.65 -11.08 -1.87
CA VAL A 90 -8.82 -9.66 -2.19
C VAL A 90 -7.54 -8.98 -2.70
N LEU A 91 -6.38 -9.59 -2.52
CA LEU A 91 -5.12 -9.14 -3.13
C LEU A 91 -4.74 -9.98 -4.36
N SER A 92 -5.67 -10.76 -4.90
CA SER A 92 -5.44 -11.45 -6.17
C SER A 92 -5.44 -10.47 -7.35
N GLU A 93 -4.60 -10.71 -8.37
CA GLU A 93 -4.63 -9.93 -9.62
C GLU A 93 -6.06 -9.91 -10.20
N GLU A 94 -6.72 -11.06 -10.25
CA GLU A 94 -8.12 -11.17 -10.73
C GLU A 94 -9.08 -10.27 -9.95
N TYR A 95 -9.06 -10.33 -8.61
CA TYR A 95 -9.92 -9.49 -7.78
C TYR A 95 -9.62 -8.01 -7.97
N LEU A 96 -8.35 -7.61 -7.95
CA LEU A 96 -7.94 -6.20 -8.06
C LEU A 96 -8.31 -5.61 -9.42
N MET A 97 -8.05 -6.34 -10.52
CA MET A 97 -8.41 -5.88 -11.86
C MET A 97 -9.93 -5.76 -12.02
N THR A 98 -10.67 -6.77 -11.56
CA THR A 98 -12.14 -6.76 -11.58
C THR A 98 -12.70 -5.59 -10.76
N TYR A 99 -12.14 -5.34 -9.56
CA TYR A 99 -12.58 -4.24 -8.71
C TYR A 99 -12.37 -2.86 -9.38
N ILE A 100 -11.25 -2.68 -10.07
CA ILE A 100 -10.99 -1.45 -10.84
C ILE A 100 -12.00 -1.33 -11.98
N ASP A 101 -12.23 -2.39 -12.76
CA ASP A 101 -13.16 -2.37 -13.89
C ASP A 101 -14.62 -2.14 -13.44
N ASP A 102 -15.05 -2.79 -12.36
CA ASP A 102 -16.36 -2.58 -11.75
C ASP A 102 -16.52 -1.14 -11.22
N THR A 103 -15.46 -0.57 -10.65
CA THR A 103 -15.46 0.84 -10.20
C THR A 103 -15.61 1.80 -11.38
N LEU A 104 -14.89 1.55 -12.49
CA LEU A 104 -15.01 2.34 -13.72
C LEU A 104 -16.42 2.24 -14.31
N ALA A 105 -16.99 1.03 -14.33
CA ALA A 105 -18.37 0.81 -14.77
C ALA A 105 -19.39 1.54 -13.87
N PHE A 106 -19.18 1.51 -12.55
CA PHE A 106 -20.02 2.22 -11.58
C PHE A 106 -19.97 3.74 -11.79
N LEU A 107 -18.78 4.32 -12.03
CA LEU A 107 -18.62 5.74 -12.33
C LEU A 107 -19.28 6.13 -13.66
N GLY A 108 -19.18 5.25 -14.66
CA GLY A 108 -19.85 5.38 -15.95
C GLY A 108 -19.61 6.76 -16.61
N PRO A 109 -20.66 7.47 -17.06
CA PRO A 109 -20.50 8.77 -17.73
C PRO A 109 -19.89 9.89 -16.86
N ALA A 110 -19.70 9.69 -15.56
CA ALA A 110 -19.08 10.69 -14.69
C ALA A 110 -17.60 10.92 -15.03
N VAL A 111 -16.88 9.87 -15.45
CA VAL A 111 -15.47 9.95 -15.87
C VAL A 111 -15.32 10.95 -17.01
N GLU A 112 -16.11 10.79 -18.08
CA GLU A 112 -16.05 11.69 -19.24
C GLU A 112 -16.42 13.14 -18.89
N ARG A 113 -17.41 13.35 -18.01
CA ARG A 113 -17.74 14.71 -17.54
C ARG A 113 -16.59 15.34 -16.76
N ASN A 114 -15.91 14.56 -15.92
CA ASN A 114 -14.75 15.00 -15.17
C ASN A 114 -13.59 15.34 -16.11
N ASN A 115 -13.29 14.44 -17.06
CA ASN A 115 -12.20 14.61 -18.01
C ASN A 115 -12.39 15.88 -18.85
N ARG A 116 -13.60 16.15 -19.35
CA ARG A 116 -13.91 17.41 -20.06
C ARG A 116 -13.76 18.65 -19.19
N ARG A 117 -14.17 18.57 -17.91
CA ARG A 117 -14.10 19.71 -17.00
C ARG A 117 -12.67 20.09 -16.66
N TRP A 118 -11.78 19.11 -16.53
CA TRP A 118 -10.42 19.28 -15.99
C TRP A 118 -9.30 18.95 -16.98
N GLN A 119 -9.61 18.78 -18.27
CA GLN A 119 -8.66 18.41 -19.33
C GLN A 119 -7.38 19.25 -19.32
N GLU A 120 -7.52 20.57 -19.14
CA GLU A 120 -6.39 21.48 -19.11
C GLU A 120 -5.47 21.20 -17.90
N LEU A 121 -6.04 21.00 -16.71
CA LEU A 121 -5.26 20.70 -15.52
C LEU A 121 -4.56 19.34 -15.64
N MET A 122 -5.23 18.31 -16.16
CA MET A 122 -4.64 16.98 -16.35
C MET A 122 -3.42 17.02 -17.29
N THR A 123 -3.42 17.93 -18.27
CA THR A 123 -2.33 18.01 -19.26
C THR A 123 -1.21 18.98 -18.87
N GLN A 124 -1.46 19.92 -17.95
CA GLN A 124 -0.48 20.94 -17.55
C GLN A 124 0.10 20.73 -16.14
N TRP A 125 -0.58 19.96 -15.28
CA TRP A 125 -0.11 19.70 -13.92
C TRP A 125 0.73 18.42 -13.88
N ALA A 126 2.05 18.58 -13.77
CA ALA A 126 3.02 17.48 -13.73
C ALA A 126 3.90 17.57 -12.47
N PRO A 127 3.34 17.28 -11.27
CA PRO A 127 4.06 17.47 -10.00
C PRO A 127 5.06 16.36 -9.67
N LEU A 128 4.91 15.17 -10.25
CA LEU A 128 5.70 14.00 -9.85
C LEU A 128 7.12 14.08 -10.39
N GLU A 129 8.10 13.68 -9.57
CA GLU A 129 9.50 13.60 -9.96
C GLU A 129 10.02 12.14 -9.94
N PRO A 130 10.72 11.66 -10.98
CA PRO A 130 11.05 12.36 -12.22
C PRO A 130 9.86 12.52 -13.17
N ALA A 131 9.99 13.45 -14.13
CA ALA A 131 8.91 13.91 -15.00
C ALA A 131 8.16 12.78 -15.75
N GLU A 132 8.81 11.68 -16.09
CA GLU A 132 8.20 10.51 -16.74
C GLU A 132 7.12 9.80 -15.92
N ARG A 133 7.03 10.07 -14.61
CA ARG A 133 5.96 9.54 -13.75
C ARG A 133 4.62 10.21 -14.00
N ASN A 134 4.61 11.42 -14.58
CA ASN A 134 3.39 12.18 -14.79
C ASN A 134 2.56 11.61 -15.95
N LEU A 135 1.26 11.58 -15.73
CA LEU A 135 0.27 11.05 -16.67
C LEU A 135 -0.64 12.19 -17.12
N TYR A 136 -1.17 12.10 -18.34
CA TYR A 136 -1.88 13.20 -18.98
C TYR A 136 -3.31 12.85 -19.36
N SER A 137 -3.77 11.66 -18.95
CA SER A 137 -5.14 11.19 -19.12
C SER A 137 -5.55 10.25 -18.00
N HIS A 138 -6.86 10.13 -17.79
CA HIS A 138 -7.43 9.18 -16.85
C HIS A 138 -7.16 7.72 -17.28
N GLU A 139 -7.15 7.45 -18.60
CA GLU A 139 -6.87 6.14 -19.17
C GLU A 139 -5.44 5.69 -18.87
N GLU A 140 -4.45 6.58 -19.02
CA GLU A 140 -3.07 6.30 -18.61
C GLU A 140 -2.95 6.04 -17.10
N ALA A 141 -3.69 6.79 -16.28
CA ALA A 141 -3.71 6.59 -14.82
C ALA A 141 -4.28 5.23 -14.41
N VAL A 142 -5.35 4.79 -15.07
CA VAL A 142 -5.91 3.45 -14.85
C VAL A 142 -4.90 2.38 -15.24
N GLU A 143 -4.26 2.49 -16.40
CA GLU A 143 -3.31 1.48 -16.88
C GLU A 143 -2.05 1.41 -16.01
N GLN A 144 -1.52 2.56 -15.57
CA GLN A 144 -0.40 2.62 -14.64
C GLN A 144 -0.76 1.93 -13.32
N LEU A 145 -1.92 2.22 -12.73
CA LEU A 145 -2.35 1.62 -11.47
C LEU A 145 -2.50 0.09 -11.60
N LYS A 146 -3.11 -0.39 -12.69
CA LYS A 146 -3.26 -1.83 -12.96
C LYS A 146 -1.90 -2.52 -13.09
N THR A 147 -0.99 -1.91 -13.86
CA THR A 147 0.37 -2.43 -14.07
C THR A 147 1.12 -2.49 -12.74
N TRP A 148 1.14 -1.39 -11.98
CA TRP A 148 1.85 -1.29 -10.72
C TRP A 148 1.36 -2.33 -9.70
N LEU A 149 0.04 -2.53 -9.57
CA LEU A 149 -0.52 -3.52 -8.66
C LEU A 149 -0.14 -4.96 -9.04
N CYS A 150 -0.10 -5.28 -10.35
CA CYS A 150 0.35 -6.59 -10.82
C CYS A 150 1.84 -6.81 -10.53
N GLU A 151 2.69 -5.83 -10.82
CA GLU A 151 4.13 -5.88 -10.53
C GLU A 151 4.40 -6.03 -9.03
N ARG A 152 3.69 -5.23 -8.21
CA ARG A 152 3.78 -5.27 -6.75
C ARG A 152 3.40 -6.62 -6.17
N GLY A 153 2.28 -7.20 -6.62
CA GLY A 153 1.83 -8.51 -6.18
C GLY A 153 2.87 -9.59 -6.48
N ARG A 154 3.37 -9.64 -7.72
CA ARG A 154 4.39 -10.62 -8.15
C ARG A 154 5.69 -10.47 -7.38
N TRP A 155 6.15 -9.23 -7.19
CA TRP A 155 7.38 -8.99 -6.45
C TRP A 155 7.25 -9.41 -4.98
N LEU A 156 6.13 -9.12 -4.32
CA LEU A 156 5.88 -9.56 -2.96
C LEU A 156 5.79 -11.09 -2.86
N ASP A 157 5.16 -11.76 -3.84
CA ASP A 157 5.11 -13.22 -3.88
C ASP A 157 6.52 -13.85 -3.86
N GLU A 158 7.50 -13.22 -4.50
CA GLU A 158 8.89 -13.68 -4.52
C GLU A 158 9.70 -13.23 -3.29
N ASN A 159 9.46 -12.02 -2.77
CA ASN A 159 10.40 -11.33 -1.87
C ASN A 159 9.87 -11.09 -0.45
N PHE A 160 8.57 -11.25 -0.19
CA PHE A 160 8.00 -10.83 1.10
C PHE A 160 8.53 -11.64 2.29
N HIS A 161 8.98 -12.88 2.05
CA HIS A 161 9.70 -13.70 3.04
C HIS A 161 10.90 -12.99 3.69
N THR A 162 11.52 -12.04 3.00
CA THR A 162 12.65 -11.24 3.53
C THR A 162 12.28 -10.41 4.75
N LEU A 163 10.98 -10.19 5.06
CA LEU A 163 10.50 -9.57 6.29
C LEU A 163 11.08 -10.25 7.56
N GLN A 164 11.38 -11.55 7.51
CA GLN A 164 11.98 -12.28 8.64
C GLN A 164 13.36 -11.75 9.06
N GLN A 165 14.06 -11.05 8.16
CA GLN A 165 15.35 -10.43 8.47
C GLN A 165 15.26 -9.42 9.61
N TYR A 166 14.10 -8.77 9.79
CA TYR A 166 13.88 -7.78 10.84
C TYR A 166 13.71 -8.42 12.22
N SER A 167 13.25 -9.67 12.29
CA SER A 167 13.15 -10.45 13.53
C SER A 167 14.40 -11.25 13.89
N HIS A 168 15.42 -11.28 13.03
CA HIS A 168 16.59 -12.12 13.26
C HIS A 168 17.35 -11.72 14.55
N PRO A 169 17.73 -12.66 15.43
CA PRO A 169 18.37 -12.34 16.71
C PRO A 169 19.63 -11.49 16.59
N SER A 170 20.44 -11.71 15.54
CA SER A 170 21.66 -10.91 15.31
C SER A 170 21.40 -9.42 15.14
N ARG A 171 20.23 -9.04 14.63
CA ARG A 171 19.79 -7.66 14.41
C ARG A 171 19.17 -7.03 15.66
N ASN A 172 18.70 -7.88 16.59
CA ASN A 172 17.90 -7.46 17.74
C ASN A 172 18.58 -7.61 19.10
N LYS A 173 19.86 -8.03 19.16
CA LYS A 173 20.64 -8.20 20.40
C LYS A 173 20.52 -7.04 21.41
N ALA A 174 20.39 -5.80 20.95
CA ALA A 174 20.26 -4.63 21.82
C ALA A 174 18.90 -4.54 22.55
N TYR A 175 17.93 -5.35 22.15
CA TYR A 175 16.55 -5.36 22.64
C TYR A 175 16.20 -6.64 23.41
N ASP A 176 17.13 -7.59 23.50
CA ASP A 176 17.00 -8.79 24.30
C ASP A 176 17.47 -8.47 25.73
N HIS A 177 16.56 -8.05 26.60
CA HIS A 177 16.80 -7.78 28.03
C HIS A 177 16.06 -8.77 28.92
#